data_AF-G2GD49-F1
#
_entry.id   AF-G2GD49-F1
#
_cell.length_a   1.000
_cell.length_b   1.000
_cell.length_c   1.000
_cell.angle_alpha   90.00
_cell.angle_beta   90.00
_cell.angle_gamma   90.00
#
_symmetry.space_group_name_H-M   'P 1'
#
loop_
_entity.id
_entity.type
_entity.pdbx_description
1 polymer ?
#
loop_
_entity_poly.entity_id
_entity_poly.type
_entity_poly.pdbx_seq_one_letter_code
_entity_poly.pdbx_strand_id
1 'polypeptide(L)'
;MFITHCPVGIRPYYHMRAADDPSVTLSFDLLWKGLEITTGAQREHRYDVLLKQAAEKGMSPEPMQDYLNAFRYGCPPHGGLGMGLGRVLMVMLGLDSIRQASFLFRGPNRLTP
;
A
#
# COMPACT_ATOMS: atom_id res chain seq x y z
N MET A 1 -10.12 -9.99 9.63
CA MET A 1 -11.04 -9.94 8.47
C MET A 1 -10.31 -9.30 7.32
N PHE A 2 -10.32 -9.93 6.15
CA PHE A 2 -9.78 -9.31 4.94
C PHE A 2 -10.88 -8.55 4.21
N ILE A 3 -10.59 -7.30 3.83
CA ILE A 3 -11.37 -6.54 2.86
C ILE A 3 -10.57 -6.57 1.57
N THR A 4 -11.13 -7.12 0.50
CA THR A 4 -10.44 -7.27 -0.79
C THR A 4 -11.14 -6.45 -1.86
N HIS A 5 -10.52 -6.30 -3.04
CA HIS A 5 -11.12 -5.64 -4.21
C HIS A 5 -11.53 -4.18 -3.94
N CYS A 6 -10.57 -3.37 -3.51
CA CYS A 6 -10.85 -1.97 -3.20
C CYS A 6 -10.91 -1.11 -4.48
N PRO A 7 -11.78 -0.08 -4.51
CA PRO A 7 -11.91 0.80 -5.67
C PRO A 7 -10.60 1.46 -6.09
N VAL A 8 -10.37 1.60 -7.40
CA VAL A 8 -9.14 2.22 -7.94
C VAL A 8 -8.90 3.65 -7.45
N GLY A 9 -9.98 4.39 -7.15
CA GLY A 9 -9.91 5.78 -6.70
C GLY A 9 -9.13 5.95 -5.39
N ILE A 10 -9.22 4.98 -4.49
CA ILE A 10 -8.62 5.05 -3.15
C ILE A 10 -7.27 4.33 -3.02
N ARG A 11 -6.79 3.69 -4.09
CA ARG A 11 -5.54 2.91 -4.10
C ARG A 11 -4.46 3.56 -4.96
N PRO A 12 -3.16 3.32 -4.70
CA PRO A 12 -2.10 3.81 -5.57
C PRO A 12 -2.18 3.27 -7.01
N TYR A 13 -1.61 4.00 -7.97
CA TYR A 13 -1.64 3.62 -9.40
C TYR A 13 -0.90 2.31 -9.70
N TYR A 14 0.04 1.91 -8.84
CA TYR A 14 0.82 0.68 -8.99
C TYR A 14 0.09 -0.57 -8.46
N HIS A 15 -1.15 -0.46 -7.98
CA HIS A 15 -1.98 -1.61 -7.67
C HIS A 15 -2.54 -2.18 -8.98
N MET A 16 -2.38 -3.48 -9.20
CA MET A 16 -2.96 -4.15 -10.37
C MET A 16 -4.48 -4.11 -10.30
N ARG A 17 -5.14 -3.80 -11.42
CA ARG A 17 -6.61 -3.84 -11.55
C ARG A 17 -7.09 -5.25 -11.85
N ALA A 18 -8.30 -5.59 -11.39
CA ALA A 18 -8.89 -6.87 -11.74
C ALA A 18 -9.23 -6.89 -13.25
N ALA A 19 -9.06 -8.06 -13.88
CA ALA A 19 -9.21 -8.18 -15.33
C ALA A 19 -10.69 -8.19 -15.75
N ASP A 20 -11.54 -8.73 -14.90
CA ASP A 20 -12.99 -8.82 -15.01
C ASP A 20 -13.70 -7.52 -14.59
N ASP A 21 -13.16 -6.82 -13.58
CA ASP A 21 -13.66 -5.51 -13.15
C ASP A 21 -12.53 -4.49 -12.95
N PRO A 22 -12.22 -3.67 -13.97
CA PRO A 22 -11.21 -2.64 -13.88
C PRO A 22 -11.52 -1.49 -12.90
N SER A 23 -12.72 -1.44 -12.31
CA SER A 23 -13.08 -0.44 -11.30
C SER A 23 -12.49 -0.73 -9.92
N VAL A 24 -12.02 -1.97 -9.71
CA VAL A 24 -11.38 -2.43 -8.47
C VAL A 24 -9.93 -2.87 -8.70
N THR A 25 -9.20 -2.94 -7.58
CA THR A 25 -7.80 -3.39 -7.55
C THR A 25 -7.68 -4.75 -6.89
N LEU A 26 -6.67 -5.53 -7.29
CA LEU A 26 -6.24 -6.76 -6.64
C LEU A 26 -5.49 -6.45 -5.33
N SER A 27 -6.13 -5.70 -4.45
CA SER A 27 -5.63 -5.27 -3.15
C SER A 27 -6.42 -5.88 -2.01
N PHE A 28 -5.83 -5.87 -0.82
CA PHE A 28 -6.51 -6.21 0.41
C PHE A 28 -6.06 -5.34 1.57
N ASP A 29 -6.95 -5.16 2.54
CA ASP A 29 -6.64 -4.70 3.89
C ASP A 29 -6.96 -5.82 4.88
N LEU A 30 -6.11 -5.99 5.89
CA LEU A 30 -6.39 -6.87 7.02
C LEU A 30 -6.80 -6.03 8.22
N LEU A 31 -8.05 -6.21 8.63
CA LEU A 31 -8.58 -5.63 9.85
C LEU A 31 -8.48 -6.64 11.02
N TRP A 32 -7.90 -6.21 12.13
CA TRP A 32 -7.88 -6.92 13.40
C TRP A 32 -8.57 -6.09 14.48
N LYS A 33 -9.67 -6.61 15.04
CA LYS A 33 -10.53 -5.90 16.02
C LYS A 33 -10.96 -4.51 15.54
N GLY A 34 -11.32 -4.39 14.25
CA GLY A 34 -11.77 -3.13 13.65
C GLY A 34 -10.66 -2.15 13.26
N LEU A 35 -9.38 -2.46 13.52
CA LEU A 35 -8.24 -1.66 13.11
C LEU A 35 -7.50 -2.29 11.93
N GLU A 36 -7.14 -1.50 10.93
CA GLU A 36 -6.26 -1.93 9.85
C GLU A 36 -4.81 -2.13 10.35
N ILE A 37 -4.29 -3.34 10.23
CA ILE A 37 -2.92 -3.69 10.61
C ILE A 37 -1.98 -3.88 9.41
N THR A 38 -2.52 -4.15 8.23
CA THR A 38 -1.74 -4.22 6.99
C THR A 38 -2.62 -3.93 5.76
N THR A 39 -2.00 -3.30 4.78
CA THR A 39 -2.49 -3.16 3.41
C THR A 39 -1.54 -3.91 2.48
N GLY A 40 -2.08 -4.64 1.51
CA GLY A 40 -1.30 -5.30 0.46
C GLY A 40 -1.99 -5.26 -0.90
N ALA A 41 -1.24 -5.56 -1.95
CA ALA A 41 -1.80 -5.75 -3.29
C ALA A 41 -0.84 -6.50 -4.22
N GLN A 42 -1.40 -7.07 -5.28
CA GLN A 42 -0.64 -7.36 -6.48
C GLN A 42 -0.21 -6.05 -7.14
N ARG A 43 1.04 -6.00 -7.61
CA ARG A 43 1.61 -4.84 -8.27
C ARG A 43 1.44 -4.93 -9.78
N GLU A 44 1.16 -3.80 -10.42
CA GLU A 44 1.15 -3.74 -11.87
C GLU A 44 2.59 -3.85 -12.40
N HIS A 45 2.85 -4.93 -13.11
CA HIS A 45 4.18 -5.27 -13.64
C HIS A 45 4.31 -4.96 -15.13
N ARG A 46 3.19 -4.75 -15.84
CA ARG A 46 3.18 -4.43 -17.28
C ARG A 46 3.45 -2.95 -17.46
N TYR A 47 4.62 -2.63 -18.03
CA TYR A 47 5.14 -1.26 -18.16
C TYR A 47 4.14 -0.26 -18.74
N ASP A 48 3.54 -0.57 -19.90
CA ASP A 48 2.61 0.36 -20.57
C ASP A 48 1.33 0.60 -19.76
N VAL A 49 0.85 -0.45 -19.08
CA VAL A 49 -0.33 -0.36 -18.20
C VAL A 49 0.00 0.49 -16.97
N LEU A 50 1.17 0.27 -16.35
CA LEU A 50 1.63 1.06 -15.20
C LEU A 50 1.73 2.56 -15.54
N LEU A 51 2.31 2.89 -16.71
CA LEU A 51 2.40 4.26 -17.21
C LEU A 51 1.01 4.88 -17.42
N LYS A 52 0.08 4.15 -18.04
CA LYS A 52 -1.28 4.61 -18.24
C LYS A 52 -1.97 4.89 -16.90
N GLN A 53 -1.86 3.98 -15.94
CA GLN A 53 -2.44 4.16 -14.60
C GLN A 53 -1.82 5.33 -13.84
N ALA A 54 -0.50 5.54 -13.97
CA ALA A 54 0.19 6.69 -13.39
C ALA A 54 -0.33 8.01 -13.97
N ALA A 55 -0.47 8.08 -15.31
CA ALA A 55 -1.02 9.25 -16.00
C ALA A 55 -2.47 9.55 -15.60
N GLU A 56 -3.32 8.52 -15.46
CA GLU A 56 -4.70 8.65 -14.95
C GLU A 56 -4.76 9.23 -13.53
N LYS A 57 -3.70 9.08 -12.73
CA LYS A 57 -3.56 9.68 -11.39
C LYS A 57 -2.81 11.02 -11.38
N GLY A 58 -2.49 11.59 -12.54
CA GLY A 58 -1.78 12.86 -12.65
C GLY A 58 -0.30 12.80 -12.28
N MET A 59 0.33 11.61 -12.32
CA MET A 59 1.75 11.44 -12.02
C MET A 59 2.61 11.65 -13.28
N SER A 60 3.64 12.50 -13.20
CA SER A 60 4.67 12.57 -14.27
C SER A 60 5.64 11.39 -14.16
N PRO A 61 6.01 10.73 -15.28
CA PRO A 61 6.98 9.64 -15.27
C PRO A 61 8.44 10.12 -15.07
N GLU A 62 8.74 11.39 -15.30
CA GLU A 62 10.13 11.90 -15.32
C GLU A 62 10.87 11.71 -13.97
N PRO A 63 10.27 12.02 -12.80
CA PRO A 63 10.92 11.79 -11.51
C PRO A 63 11.02 10.31 -11.13
N MET A 64 10.32 9.43 -11.85
CA MET A 64 10.18 8.00 -11.54
C MET A 64 10.92 7.11 -12.54
N GLN A 65 11.78 7.66 -13.40
CA GLN A 65 12.45 6.90 -14.45
C GLN A 65 13.19 5.67 -13.91
N ASP A 66 13.94 5.82 -12.81
CA ASP A 66 14.69 4.70 -12.22
C ASP A 66 13.76 3.58 -11.74
N TYR A 67 12.64 3.95 -11.10
CA TYR A 67 11.60 3.00 -10.70
C TYR A 67 10.99 2.31 -11.93
N LEU A 68 10.60 3.08 -12.94
CA LEU A 68 9.94 2.59 -14.15
C LEU A 68 10.86 1.69 -15.01
N ASN A 69 12.17 1.95 -15.00
CA ASN A 69 13.16 1.12 -15.69
C ASN A 69 13.17 -0.33 -15.17
N ALA A 70 12.92 -0.54 -13.87
CA ALA A 70 12.82 -1.88 -13.31
C ALA A 70 11.67 -2.71 -13.94
N PHE A 71 10.60 -2.04 -14.39
CA PHE A 71 9.46 -2.67 -15.06
C PHE A 71 9.74 -2.91 -16.55
N ARG A 72 10.54 -2.04 -17.18
CA ARG A 72 10.88 -2.11 -18.59
C ARG A 72 11.75 -3.33 -18.95
N TYR A 73 12.66 -3.73 -18.07
CA TYR A 73 13.65 -4.77 -18.34
C TYR A 73 13.29 -6.17 -17.80
N GLY A 74 12.00 -6.41 -17.51
CA GLY A 74 11.50 -7.75 -17.17
C GLY A 74 11.08 -7.90 -15.70
N CYS A 75 10.05 -7.16 -15.30
CA CYS A 75 9.43 -7.33 -13.98
C CYS A 75 8.40 -8.47 -13.99
N PRO A 76 8.57 -9.54 -13.17
CA PRO A 76 7.59 -10.61 -13.09
C PRO A 76 6.32 -10.17 -12.35
N PRO A 77 5.21 -10.92 -12.48
CA PRO A 77 4.05 -10.75 -11.61
C PRO A 77 4.48 -10.87 -10.14
N HIS A 78 4.19 -9.85 -9.34
CA HIS A 78 4.58 -9.79 -7.93
C HIS A 78 3.52 -9.07 -7.10
N GLY A 79 3.59 -9.27 -5.79
CA GLY A 79 2.74 -8.60 -4.83
C GLY A 79 3.47 -8.42 -3.51
N GLY A 80 2.84 -7.70 -2.60
CA GLY A 80 3.41 -7.51 -1.27
C GLY A 80 2.43 -6.83 -0.34
N LEU A 81 2.88 -6.68 0.90
CA LEU A 81 2.13 -6.02 1.96
C LEU A 81 3.05 -5.13 2.78
N GLY A 82 2.48 -4.09 3.37
CA GLY A 82 3.11 -3.28 4.41
C GLY A 82 2.39 -3.53 5.71
N MET A 83 3.10 -4.00 6.74
CA MET A 83 2.52 -4.28 8.05
C MET A 83 3.00 -3.26 9.08
N GLY A 84 2.06 -2.66 9.80
CA GLY A 84 2.37 -1.70 10.85
C GLY A 84 2.70 -2.40 12.16
N LEU A 85 3.98 -2.68 12.44
CA LEU A 85 4.41 -3.35 13.67
C LEU A 85 3.82 -2.71 14.94
N GLY A 86 3.84 -1.38 15.04
CA GLY A 86 3.25 -0.68 16.19
C GLY A 86 1.74 -0.90 16.34
N ARG A 87 0.99 -1.00 15.23
CA ARG A 87 -0.44 -1.33 15.28
C ARG A 87 -0.68 -2.79 15.66
N VAL A 88 0.16 -3.71 15.15
CA VAL A 88 0.10 -5.13 15.54
C VAL A 88 0.33 -5.28 17.04
N LEU A 89 1.40 -4.68 17.59
CA LEU A 89 1.70 -4.71 19.02
C LEU A 89 0.58 -4.07 19.85
N MET A 90 0.05 -2.92 19.41
CA MET A 90 -1.05 -2.24 20.09
C MET A 90 -2.29 -3.14 20.23
N VAL A 91 -2.71 -3.79 19.13
CA VAL A 91 -3.90 -4.67 19.15
C VAL A 91 -3.62 -5.97 19.90
N MET A 92 -2.41 -6.53 19.76
CA MET A 92 -1.99 -7.77 20.43
C MET A 92 -1.93 -7.62 21.94
N LEU A 93 -1.40 -6.50 22.43
CA LEU A 93 -1.25 -6.21 23.86
C LEU A 93 -2.47 -5.49 24.46
N GLY A 94 -3.48 -5.14 23.65
CA GLY A 94 -4.67 -4.44 24.13
C GLY A 94 -4.40 -3.02 24.61
N LEU A 95 -3.45 -2.33 23.97
CA LEU A 95 -3.08 -0.95 24.32
C LEU A 95 -4.06 0.06 23.72
N ASP A 96 -4.35 1.12 24.46
CA ASP A 96 -5.28 2.17 24.03
C ASP A 96 -4.68 3.11 22.99
N SER A 97 -3.34 3.15 22.90
CA SER A 97 -2.63 4.06 22.01
C SER A 97 -1.38 3.43 21.39
N ILE A 98 -1.16 3.71 20.11
CA ILE A 98 0.07 3.31 19.40
C ILE A 98 1.32 3.90 20.05
N ARG A 99 1.18 4.99 20.81
CA ARG A 99 2.28 5.62 21.57
C ARG A 99 2.84 4.69 22.64
N GLN A 100 2.01 3.83 23.22
CA GLN A 100 2.41 2.85 24.23
C GLN A 100 3.11 1.63 23.60
N ALA A 101 2.91 1.40 22.30
CA ALA A 101 3.57 0.34 21.54
C ALA A 101 4.95 0.75 20.98
N SER A 102 5.37 2.01 21.21
CA SER A 102 6.62 2.56 20.70
C SER A 102 7.48 3.08 21.85
N PHE A 103 8.72 2.61 21.95
CA PHE A 103 9.66 3.04 23.00
C PHE A 103 9.85 4.57 23.02
N LEU A 104 10.23 5.16 21.87
CA LEU A 104 10.31 6.60 21.67
C LEU A 104 9.37 7.03 20.54
N PHE A 105 8.08 7.22 20.86
CA PHE A 105 7.09 7.71 19.91
C PHE A 105 7.51 9.07 19.29
N ARG A 106 7.41 9.14 17.95
CA ARG A 106 7.58 10.35 17.13
C ARG A 106 6.24 10.80 16.57
N GLY A 107 5.98 12.10 16.68
CA GLY A 107 4.84 12.75 16.03
C GLY A 107 5.13 14.22 15.81
N PRO A 108 4.20 14.98 15.18
CA PRO A 108 4.42 16.38 14.81
C PRO A 108 4.88 17.26 15.98
N ASN A 109 4.41 16.94 17.20
CA ASN A 109 4.67 17.72 18.42
C ASN A 109 5.64 17.02 19.39
N ARG A 110 6.33 15.94 18.97
CA ARG A 110 7.29 15.23 19.83
C ARG A 110 8.51 14.80 19.04
N LEU A 111 9.58 15.60 19.17
CA LEU A 111 10.86 15.37 18.51
C LEU A 111 11.91 14.76 19.44
N THR A 112 11.97 15.17 20.72
CA THR A 112 13.02 14.77 21.65
C THR A 112 12.49 14.06 22.93
N PRO A 113 13.29 13.16 23.54
CA PRO A 113 14.41 12.47 22.91
C PRO A 113 13.95 11.74 21.68
#